data_AF-A0AA35XFM3-F1
#
_entry.id   AF-A0AA35XFM3-F1
#
_cell.length_a   1.000
_cell.length_b   1.000
_cell.length_c   1.000
_cell.angle_alpha   90.00
_cell.angle_beta   90.00
_cell.angle_gamma   90.00
#
_symmetry.space_group_name_H-M   'P 1'
#
loop_
_entity.id
_entity.type
_entity.pdbx_description
1 polymer ?
#
loop_
_entity_poly.entity_id
_entity_poly.type
_entity_poly.pdbx_seq_one_letter_code
_entity_poly.pdbx_strand_id
1 'polypeptide(L)'
;MHYNNVGVVSWFYSRWVWAEGGQFPDLEEKLEIGGFGYPAMATVNSRRKVYSILRGAFSNEGLSEFVRNLIGQRGVTVAFDELPTIPDVEPWDGKDGELPVEDDYDLSDFDMDEDVDTKDEL
;
A
#
# COMPACT_ATOMS: atom_id res chain seq x y z
N MET A 1 39.84 39.89 -4.71
CA MET A 1 38.84 39.28 -3.82
C MET A 1 37.74 38.70 -4.69
N HIS A 2 37.80 37.40 -4.97
CA HIS A 2 36.80 36.69 -5.78
C HIS A 2 35.79 36.05 -4.83
N TYR A 3 34.53 36.48 -4.88
CA TYR A 3 33.42 35.77 -4.25
C TYR A 3 32.91 34.73 -5.25
N ASN A 4 33.27 33.46 -5.07
CA ASN A 4 32.62 32.35 -5.75
C ASN A 4 31.34 32.00 -4.99
N ASN A 5 30.23 32.55 -5.46
CA ASN A 5 28.90 32.17 -5.03
C ASN A 5 28.55 30.82 -5.69
N VAL A 6 28.90 29.72 -5.02
CA VAL A 6 28.49 28.38 -5.44
C VAL A 6 27.03 28.22 -5.04
N GLY A 7 26.13 28.51 -5.98
CA GLY A 7 24.70 28.27 -5.80
C GLY A 7 24.44 26.80 -5.50
N VAL A 8 23.95 26.53 -4.30
CA VAL A 8 23.41 25.22 -3.93
C VAL A 8 22.09 25.05 -4.69
N VAL A 9 22.16 24.45 -5.88
CA VAL A 9 20.98 23.99 -6.61
C VAL A 9 20.49 22.72 -5.91
N SER A 10 19.52 22.88 -5.01
CA SER A 10 18.84 21.76 -4.36
C SER A 10 17.88 21.11 -5.37
N TRP A 11 18.32 20.02 -6.00
CA TRP A 11 17.45 19.15 -6.78
C TRP A 11 16.46 18.44 -5.83
N PHE A 12 15.16 18.69 -6.00
CA PHE A 12 14.11 17.93 -5.31
C PHE A 12 14.00 16.56 -5.98
N TYR A 13 14.59 15.51 -5.37
CA TYR A 13 14.43 14.14 -5.83
C TYR A 13 13.26 13.48 -5.11
N SER A 14 12.16 13.23 -5.82
CA SER A 14 11.12 12.30 -5.36
C SER A 14 11.59 10.87 -5.62
N ARG A 15 11.65 10.04 -4.57
CA ARG A 15 11.97 8.62 -4.67
C ARG A 15 10.70 7.80 -4.47
N TRP A 16 10.60 6.71 -5.22
CA TRP A 16 9.50 5.77 -5.15
C TRP A 16 10.06 4.46 -4.64
N VAL A 17 9.32 3.83 -3.74
CA VAL A 17 9.61 2.50 -3.22
C VAL A 17 8.32 1.69 -3.31
N TRP A 18 8.47 0.40 -3.56
CA TRP A 18 7.39 -0.56 -3.50
C TRP A 18 7.77 -1.62 -2.48
N ALA A 19 6.78 -2.11 -1.74
CA ALA A 19 6.91 -3.21 -0.80
C ALA A 19 5.64 -4.05 -0.90
N GLU A 20 5.79 -5.36 -0.65
CA GLU A 20 4.65 -6.25 -0.57
C GLU A 20 3.82 -5.93 0.68
N GLY A 21 2.50 -6.11 0.58
CA GLY A 21 1.61 -5.90 1.72
C GLY A 21 1.91 -6.88 2.85
N GLY A 22 2.07 -6.37 4.07
CA GLY A 22 2.39 -7.18 5.25
C GLY A 22 3.89 -7.49 5.41
N GLN A 23 4.76 -7.07 4.48
CA GLN A 23 6.20 -7.25 4.61
C GLN A 23 6.80 -6.38 5.73
N PHE A 24 6.20 -5.22 5.99
CA PHE A 24 6.65 -4.26 7.01
C PHE A 24 5.48 -3.82 7.92
N PRO A 25 4.98 -4.70 8.79
CA PRO A 25 3.76 -4.43 9.58
C PRO A 25 3.89 -3.20 10.48
N ASP A 26 5.04 -3.00 11.12
CA ASP A 26 5.29 -1.84 11.98
C ASP A 26 5.23 -0.51 11.21
N LEU A 27 5.74 -0.50 9.97
CA LEU A 27 5.71 0.68 9.10
C LEU A 27 4.29 0.95 8.61
N GLU A 28 3.57 -0.10 8.24
CA GLU A 28 2.18 -0.01 7.78
C GLU A 28 1.27 0.53 8.89
N GLU A 29 1.39 0.01 10.10
CA GLU A 29 0.62 0.50 11.25
C GLU A 29 0.90 1.98 11.53
N LYS A 30 2.18 2.39 11.51
CA LYS A 30 2.57 3.79 11.75
C LYS A 30 2.07 4.76 10.67
N LEU A 31 1.91 4.28 9.44
CA LEU A 31 1.40 5.06 8.33
C LEU A 31 -0.11 4.85 8.11
N GLU A 32 -0.78 4.09 8.98
CA GLU A 32 -2.19 3.68 8.86
C GLU A 32 -2.53 3.03 7.50
N ILE A 33 -1.57 2.26 6.97
CA ILE A 33 -1.72 1.44 5.77
C ILE A 33 -2.33 0.08 6.18
N GLY A 34 -3.16 -0.51 5.32
CA GLY A 34 -3.82 -1.80 5.57
C GLY A 34 -5.30 -1.72 5.92
N GLY A 35 -5.81 -0.55 6.36
CA GLY A 35 -7.24 -0.40 6.66
C GLY A 35 -8.18 -0.36 5.45
N PHE A 36 -7.66 -0.02 4.26
CA PHE A 36 -8.43 0.11 3.01
C PHE A 36 -8.19 -1.03 2.01
N GLY A 37 -7.39 -2.04 2.39
CA GLY A 37 -6.91 -3.08 1.47
C GLY A 37 -5.75 -2.62 0.59
N TYR A 38 -5.17 -3.58 -0.14
CA TYR A 38 -4.07 -3.37 -1.08
C TYR A 38 -4.59 -3.39 -2.53
N PRO A 39 -3.99 -2.62 -3.46
CA PRO A 39 -2.80 -1.77 -3.32
C PRO A 39 -3.09 -0.45 -2.59
N ALA A 40 -2.18 -0.08 -1.68
CA ALA A 40 -2.22 1.17 -0.93
C ALA A 40 -0.97 2.02 -1.25
N MET A 41 -1.14 3.34 -1.26
CA MET A 41 -0.04 4.27 -1.48
C MET A 41 -0.02 5.35 -0.40
N ALA A 42 1.15 5.59 0.17
CA ALA A 42 1.41 6.73 1.05
C ALA A 42 2.62 7.52 0.55
N THR A 43 2.59 8.83 0.75
CA THR A 43 3.74 9.71 0.56
C THR A 43 4.23 10.20 1.90
N VAL A 44 5.52 10.08 2.16
CA VAL A 44 6.14 10.44 3.44
C VAL A 44 7.16 11.56 3.21
N ASN A 45 7.08 12.61 4.01
CA ASN A 45 8.09 13.65 4.12
C ASN A 45 8.81 13.50 5.47
N SER A 46 9.96 12.81 5.47
CA SER A 46 10.75 12.56 6.67
C SER A 46 11.31 13.83 7.32
N ARG A 47 11.61 14.87 6.53
CA ARG A 47 12.10 16.16 7.06
C ARG A 47 11.03 16.91 7.84
N ARG A 48 9.80 16.90 7.34
CA ARG A 48 8.65 17.57 7.96
C ARG A 48 7.88 16.66 8.92
N LYS A 49 8.22 15.38 8.98
CA LYS A 49 7.54 14.34 9.76
C LYS A 49 6.02 14.31 9.49
N VAL A 50 5.66 14.39 8.22
CA VAL A 50 4.26 14.28 7.79
C VAL A 50 4.13 13.23 6.70
N TYR A 51 2.99 12.55 6.66
CA TYR A 51 2.62 11.65 5.57
C TYR A 51 1.21 11.98 5.05
N SER A 52 0.90 11.46 3.86
CA SER A 52 -0.42 11.52 3.28
C SER A 52 -0.70 10.19 2.59
N ILE A 53 -1.90 9.66 2.75
CA ILE A 53 -2.34 8.39 2.15
C ILE A 53 -3.26 8.72 0.98
N LEU A 54 -3.16 7.93 -0.09
CA LEU A 54 -4.16 7.91 -1.15
C LEU A 54 -5.49 7.37 -0.57
N ARG A 55 -6.41 8.28 -0.25
CA ARG A 55 -7.78 7.95 0.16
C ARG A 55 -8.67 7.95 -1.09
N GLY A 56 -8.65 6.88 -1.88
CA GLY A 56 -9.41 6.78 -3.13
C GLY A 56 -9.10 5.52 -3.92
N ALA A 57 -9.69 5.40 -5.10
CA ALA A 57 -9.40 4.29 -6.00
C ALA A 57 -7.95 4.35 -6.49
N PHE A 58 -7.28 3.20 -6.51
CA PHE A 58 -5.98 3.04 -7.15
C PHE A 58 -6.15 3.00 -8.67
N SER A 59 -6.48 4.16 -9.26
CA SER A 59 -6.67 4.35 -10.70
C SER A 59 -5.76 5.46 -11.21
N ASN A 60 -5.54 5.51 -12.53
CA ASN A 60 -4.72 6.57 -13.15
C ASN A 60 -5.20 7.98 -12.79
N GLU A 61 -6.51 8.18 -12.71
CA GLU A 61 -7.11 9.47 -12.34
C GLU A 61 -6.88 9.79 -10.86
N GLY A 62 -7.17 8.84 -9.95
CA GLY A 62 -6.97 9.03 -8.51
C GLY A 62 -5.50 9.27 -8.14
N LEU A 63 -4.58 8.53 -8.75
CA LEU A 63 -3.13 8.72 -8.58
C LEU A 63 -2.67 10.08 -9.11
N SER A 64 -3.12 10.46 -10.31
CA SER A 64 -2.76 11.76 -10.91
C SER A 64 -3.25 12.93 -10.06
N GLU A 65 -4.49 12.87 -9.57
CA GLU A 65 -5.05 13.88 -8.69
C GLU A 65 -4.26 13.95 -7.37
N PHE A 66 -4.00 12.80 -6.75
CA PHE A 66 -3.25 12.71 -5.49
C PHE A 66 -1.85 13.33 -5.61
N VAL A 67 -1.10 12.98 -6.65
CA VAL A 67 0.24 13.56 -6.88
C VAL A 67 0.16 15.06 -7.18
N ARG A 68 -0.83 15.51 -7.97
CA ARG A 68 -1.04 16.95 -8.21
C ARG A 68 -1.33 17.71 -6.93
N ASN A 69 -2.17 17.14 -6.05
CA ASN A 69 -2.50 17.68 -4.75
C ASN A 69 -1.24 17.80 -3.87
N LEU A 70 -0.41 16.75 -3.81
CA LEU A 70 0.87 16.77 -3.10
C LEU A 70 1.83 17.85 -3.61
N ILE A 71 2.00 17.97 -4.93
CA ILE A 71 2.85 19.01 -5.54
C ILE A 71 2.28 20.41 -5.21
N GLY A 72 0.97 20.55 -5.27
CA GLY A 72 0.26 21.79 -4.92
C GLY A 72 0.25 22.09 -3.42
N GLN A 73 0.79 21.22 -2.56
CA GLN A 73 0.67 21.25 -1.09
C GLN A 73 -0.79 21.37 -0.62
N ARG A 74 -1.72 20.84 -1.43
CA ARG A 74 -3.14 20.76 -1.14
C ARG A 74 -3.42 19.32 -0.74
N GLY A 75 -4.07 19.11 0.39
CA GLY A 75 -4.41 17.77 0.86
C GLY A 75 -4.22 17.61 2.36
N VAL A 76 -4.82 16.55 2.89
CA VAL A 76 -4.70 16.20 4.30
C VAL A 76 -3.36 15.50 4.50
N THR A 77 -2.56 16.07 5.39
CA THR A 77 -1.31 15.49 5.86
C THR A 77 -1.42 15.19 7.33
N VAL A 78 -0.98 14.01 7.74
CA VAL A 78 -0.97 13.57 9.14
C VAL A 78 0.47 13.63 9.65
N ALA A 79 0.66 14.14 10.86
CA ALA A 79 1.97 14.17 11.50
C ALA A 79 2.28 12.82 12.16
N PHE A 80 3.54 12.42 12.13
CA PHE A 80 4.03 11.23 12.82
C PHE A 80 5.27 11.58 13.65
N ASP A 81 5.55 10.83 14.71
CA ASP A 81 6.68 11.14 15.58
C ASP A 81 8.02 10.68 14.98
N GLU A 82 8.12 9.40 14.67
CA GLU A 82 9.32 8.77 14.13
C GLU A 82 8.94 7.59 13.22
N LEU A 83 9.72 7.38 12.15
CA LEU A 83 9.54 6.19 11.31
C LEU A 83 10.24 5.01 11.99
N PRO A 84 9.63 3.82 11.97
CA PRO A 84 10.27 2.62 12.48
C PRO A 84 11.53 2.29 11.67
N THR A 85 12.45 1.55 12.29
CA THR A 85 13.62 1.03 11.57
C THR A 85 13.16 -0.03 10.59
N ILE A 86 13.53 0.13 9.32
CA ILE A 86 13.19 -0.83 8.27
C ILE A 86 14.20 -1.99 8.37
N PRO A 87 13.76 -3.23 8.62
CA PRO A 87 14.64 -4.39 8.62
C PRO A 87 15.17 -4.67 7.21
N ASP A 88 16.38 -5.22 7.13
CA ASP A 88 16.90 -5.73 5.86
C ASP A 88 16.07 -6.94 5.43
N VAL A 89 15.58 -6.88 4.19
CA VAL A 89 14.75 -7.91 3.55
C VAL A 89 15.43 -8.37 2.28
N GLU A 90 15.14 -9.60 1.87
CA GLU A 90 15.59 -10.07 0.58
C GLU A 90 14.96 -9.21 -0.53
N PRO A 91 15.76 -8.74 -1.51
CA PRO A 91 15.23 -7.99 -2.64
C PRO A 91 14.23 -8.85 -3.40
N TRP A 92 13.11 -8.24 -3.81
CA TRP A 92 12.15 -8.91 -4.67
C TRP A 92 12.82 -9.36 -5.97
N ASP A 93 12.55 -10.60 -6.38
CA ASP A 93 13.16 -11.26 -7.54
C ASP A 93 12.58 -10.77 -8.89
N GLY A 94 11.57 -9.89 -8.84
CA GLY A 94 10.93 -9.30 -10.01
C GLY A 94 9.90 -10.21 -10.69
N LYS A 95 9.58 -11.37 -10.09
CA LYS A 95 8.56 -12.27 -10.60
C LYS A 95 7.25 -12.09 -9.85
N ASP A 96 6.15 -12.30 -10.55
CA ASP A 96 4.84 -12.39 -9.92
C ASP A 96 4.82 -13.62 -9.01
N GLY A 97 4.16 -13.51 -7.85
CA GLY A 97 3.94 -14.68 -7.01
C GLY A 97 3.11 -15.69 -7.78
N GLU A 98 3.58 -16.93 -7.92
CA GLU A 98 2.71 -17.98 -8.47
C GLU A 98 1.50 -18.11 -7.53
N LEU A 99 0.30 -17.94 -8.08
CA LEU A 99 -0.91 -18.26 -7.34
C LEU A 99 -0.76 -19.72 -6.87
N PRO A 100 -1.03 -20.01 -5.59
CA PRO A 100 -1.16 -21.39 -5.16
C PRO A 100 -2.10 -22.06 -6.14
N VAL A 101 -1.67 -23.18 -6.73
CA VAL A 101 -2.57 -24.01 -7.52
C VAL A 101 -3.78 -24.24 -6.63
N GLU A 102 -4.96 -23.81 -7.06
CA GLU A 102 -6.18 -24.21 -6.39
C GLU A 102 -6.17 -25.74 -6.46
N ASP A 103 -5.88 -26.39 -5.33
CA ASP A 103 -6.15 -27.81 -5.21
C ASP A 103 -7.62 -27.93 -5.59
N ASP A 104 -7.92 -28.66 -6.68
CA ASP A 104 -9.28 -29.03 -7.06
C ASP A 104 -9.89 -29.70 -5.82
N TYR A 105 -10.57 -28.92 -4.99
CA TYR A 105 -11.19 -29.42 -3.78
C TYR A 105 -12.19 -30.48 -4.23
N ASP A 106 -11.93 -31.74 -3.86
CA ASP A 106 -12.80 -32.85 -4.19
C ASP A 106 -14.11 -32.70 -3.41
N LEU A 107 -15.09 -32.06 -4.04
CA LEU A 107 -16.43 -31.85 -3.51
C LEU A 107 -17.28 -33.13 -3.56
N SER A 108 -16.70 -34.30 -3.86
CA SER A 108 -17.42 -35.58 -3.86
C SER A 108 -17.87 -36.03 -2.47
N ASP A 109 -17.25 -35.50 -1.40
CA ASP A 109 -17.66 -35.73 0.00
C ASP A 109 -18.79 -34.77 0.45
N PHE A 110 -19.21 -33.84 -0.41
CA PHE A 110 -20.33 -32.93 -0.16
C PHE A 110 -21.62 -33.54 -0.72
N ASP A 111 -22.18 -34.51 -0.01
CA ASP A 111 -23.51 -35.05 -0.30
C ASP A 111 -24.59 -33.99 0.00
N MET A 112 -24.96 -33.21 -1.02
CA MET A 112 -26.09 -32.26 -0.98
C MET A 112 -27.44 -32.97 -1.19
N ASP A 113 -27.59 -34.19 -0.67
CA ASP A 113 -28.76 -35.05 -0.91
C ASP A 113 -29.43 -35.54 0.39
N GLU A 114 -29.19 -34.89 1.55
CA GLU A 114 -29.75 -35.35 2.83
C GLU A 114 -30.80 -34.42 3.49
N ASP A 115 -31.46 -33.53 2.74
CA ASP A 115 -32.64 -32.79 3.24
C ASP A 115 -33.72 -32.54 2.16
N VAL A 116 -34.01 -33.57 1.34
CA VAL A 116 -35.31 -33.66 0.65
C VAL A 116 -36.11 -34.80 1.26
N ASP A 117 -36.37 -34.73 2.57
CA ASP A 117 -37.42 -35.54 3.17
C ASP A 117 -38.67 -34.69 3.40
N THR A 118 -39.50 -34.68 2.35
CA THR A 118 -40.94 -34.94 2.44
C THR A 118 -41.57 -34.71 3.82
N LYS A 119 -42.12 -33.51 4.05
CA LYS A 119 -43.24 -33.37 5.00
C LYS A 119 -44.50 -32.95 4.25
N ASP A 120 -45.06 -33.94 3.58
CA ASP A 120 -46.44 -33.96 3.10
C ASP A 120 -47.44 -33.78 4.26
N GLU A 121 -48.47 -32.99 3.95
CA GLU A 121 -49.85 -32.98 4.48
C GLU A 121 -50.12 -32.71 5.99
N LEU A 122 -50.71 -31.53 6.26
CA LEU A 122 -52.06 -31.36 6.85
C LEU A 122 -52.56 -29.91 6.73
#